data_AF-A0A923B9G8-F1
#
_entry.id   AF-A0A923B9G8-F1
#
_cell.length_a   1.000
_cell.length_b   1.000
_cell.length_c   1.000
_cell.angle_alpha   90.00
_cell.angle_beta   90.00
_cell.angle_gamma   90.00
#
_symmetry.space_group_name_H-M   'P 1'
#
loop_
_entity.id
_entity.type
_entity.pdbx_description
1 polymer ?
#
loop_
_entity_poly.entity_id
_entity_poly.type
_entity_poly.pdbx_seq_one_letter_code
_entity_poly.pdbx_strand_id
1 'polypeptide(L)'
;PDNRFLPDLGAALVAGYESVRPLEPAERALFPAVAKGACLRFVASRAEDWLDTPDDALVTRKDPMQFVQRWHFYDEAGAALLA
;
A
#
# COMPACT_ATOMS: atom_id res chain seq x y z
N PRO A 1 -0.52 -15.14 -3.21
CA PRO A 1 -0.10 -14.22 -2.13
C PRO A 1 -1.30 -13.42 -1.65
N ASP A 2 -1.96 -13.90 -0.61
CA ASP A 2 -3.15 -13.25 -0.08
C ASP A 2 -2.75 -11.87 0.44
N ASN A 3 -3.50 -10.83 0.05
CA ASN A 3 -3.36 -9.44 0.51
C ASN A 3 -3.70 -9.27 2.00
N ARG A 4 -3.33 -10.25 2.83
CA ARG A 4 -3.57 -10.31 4.25
C ARG A 4 -2.75 -9.25 4.95
N PHE A 5 -3.43 -8.40 5.70
CA PHE A 5 -2.79 -7.49 6.64
C PHE A 5 -2.21 -8.27 7.83
N LEU A 6 -0.98 -7.92 8.22
CA LEU A 6 -0.27 -8.52 9.34
C LEU A 6 -0.05 -7.43 10.41
N PRO A 7 -0.91 -7.34 11.44
CA PRO A 7 -0.91 -6.23 12.39
C PRO A 7 0.42 -6.12 13.14
N ASP A 8 0.99 -7.25 13.58
CA ASP A 8 2.26 -7.27 14.32
C ASP A 8 3.42 -6.71 13.50
N LEU A 9 3.45 -7.00 12.19
CA LEU A 9 4.46 -6.44 11.28
C LEU A 9 4.25 -4.94 11.05
N GLY A 10 2.99 -4.50 10.93
CA GLY A 10 2.66 -3.08 10.82
C GLY A 10 3.12 -2.29 12.05
N ALA A 11 2.80 -2.79 13.25
CA ALA A 11 3.22 -2.19 14.51
C ALA A 11 4.74 -2.16 14.66
N ALA A 12 5.43 -3.27 14.37
CA ALA A 12 6.89 -3.33 14.42
C ALA A 12 7.56 -2.37 13.44
N LEU A 13 7.02 -2.23 12.23
CA LEU A 13 7.53 -1.30 11.22
C LEU A 13 7.44 0.16 11.72
N VAL A 14 6.30 0.55 12.27
CA VAL A 14 6.07 1.90 12.79
C VAL A 14 6.96 2.18 13.98
N ALA A 15 7.06 1.24 14.93
CA ALA A 15 7.94 1.37 16.09
C ALA A 15 9.42 1.51 15.67
N GLY A 16 9.85 0.74 14.67
CA GLY A 16 11.19 0.87 14.09
C GLY A 16 11.44 2.25 13.47
N TYR A 17 10.48 2.78 12.72
CA TYR A 17 10.56 4.13 12.15
C TYR A 17 10.64 5.20 13.24
N GLU A 18 9.75 5.13 14.24
CA GLU A 18 9.66 6.11 15.34
C GLU A 18 10.87 6.05 16.29
N SER A 19 11.62 4.94 16.32
CA SER A 19 12.88 4.85 17.08
C SER A 19 13.96 5.81 16.59
N VAL A 20 13.86 6.28 15.35
CA VAL A 20 14.77 7.26 14.74
C VAL A 20 14.09 8.61 14.57
N ARG A 21 12.84 8.63 14.11
CA ARG A 21 12.07 9.85 13.86
C ARG A 21 10.62 9.68 14.34
N PRO A 22 10.22 10.36 15.43
CA PRO A 22 8.82 10.37 15.88
C PRO A 22 7.89 10.91 14.78
N LEU A 23 6.73 10.27 14.61
CA LEU A 23 5.68 10.79 13.75
C LEU A 23 4.84 11.81 14.50
N GLU A 24 4.57 12.94 13.86
CA GLU A 24 3.67 13.96 14.41
C GLU A 24 2.21 13.50 14.33
N PRO A 25 1.33 14.01 15.21
CA PRO A 25 -0.11 13.71 15.15
C PRO A 25 -0.73 14.01 13.77
N ALA A 26 -0.26 15.06 13.10
CA ALA A 26 -0.72 15.41 11.75
C ALA A 26 -0.29 14.37 10.70
N GLU A 27 0.91 13.78 10.81
CA GLU A 27 1.39 12.73 9.91
C GLU A 27 0.58 11.44 10.10
N ARG A 28 0.30 11.08 11.36
CA ARG A 28 -0.56 9.93 11.69
C ARG A 28 -1.97 10.11 11.12
N ALA A 29 -2.55 11.29 11.25
CA ALA A 29 -3.88 11.60 10.71
C ALA A 29 -3.93 11.52 9.17
N LEU A 30 -2.83 11.82 8.48
CA LEU A 30 -2.74 11.76 7.01
C LEU A 30 -2.48 10.36 6.46
N PHE A 31 -2.04 9.43 7.31
CA PHE A 31 -1.67 8.08 6.88
C PHE A 31 -2.69 7.36 5.99
N PRO A 32 -4.02 7.37 6.27
CA PRO A 32 -4.99 6.67 5.44
C PRO A 32 -5.01 7.22 4.01
N ALA A 33 -4.90 8.54 3.85
CA ALA A 33 -4.87 9.18 2.53
C ALA A 33 -3.58 8.84 1.78
N VAL A 34 -2.43 8.87 2.46
CA VAL A 34 -1.13 8.52 1.87
C VAL A 34 -1.10 7.05 1.46
N ALA A 35 -1.59 6.13 2.30
CA ALA A 35 -1.65 4.70 2.00
C ALA A 35 -2.54 4.41 0.79
N LYS A 36 -3.70 5.07 0.69
CA LYS A 36 -4.56 5.00 -0.49
C LYS A 36 -3.89 5.55 -1.75
N GLY A 37 -3.23 6.70 -1.66
CA GLY A 37 -2.45 7.28 -2.77
C GLY A 37 -1.33 6.35 -3.26
N ALA A 38 -0.61 5.71 -2.33
CA ALA A 38 0.40 4.72 -2.65
C ALA A 38 -0.19 3.51 -3.39
N CYS A 39 -1.38 3.04 -2.98
CA CYS A 39 -2.08 1.96 -3.68
C CYS A 39 -2.42 2.35 -5.13
N LEU A 40 -2.98 3.55 -5.33
CA LEU A 40 -3.32 4.05 -6.67
C LEU A 40 -2.08 4.14 -7.59
N ARG A 41 -0.94 4.60 -7.06
CA ARG A 41 0.33 4.61 -7.81
C ARG A 41 0.76 3.23 -8.29
N PHE A 42 0.60 2.20 -7.44
CA PHE A 42 0.90 0.82 -7.82
C PHE A 42 -0.13 0.22 -8.78
N VAL A 43 -1.41 0.59 -8.66
CA VAL A 43 -2.43 0.19 -9.65
C VAL A 43 -2.09 0.76 -11.01
N ALA A 44 -1.77 2.06 -11.10
CA ALA A 44 -1.46 2.73 -12.36
C ALA A 44 -0.26 2.11 -13.07
N SER A 45 0.87 1.96 -12.37
CA SER A 45 2.08 1.33 -12.94
C SER A 45 1.85 -0.11 -13.38
N ARG A 46 1.10 -0.91 -12.61
CA ARG A 46 0.75 -2.28 -13.04
C ARG A 46 -0.20 -2.26 -14.23
N ALA A 47 -1.19 -1.37 -14.27
CA ALA A 47 -2.09 -1.27 -15.41
C ALA A 47 -1.35 -0.90 -16.70
N GLU A 48 -0.37 0.01 -16.61
CA GLU A 48 0.55 0.34 -17.71
C GLU A 48 1.32 -0.91 -18.18
N ASP A 49 1.93 -1.67 -17.26
CA ASP A 49 2.60 -2.94 -17.60
C ASP A 49 1.67 -3.91 -18.37
N TRP A 50 0.37 -3.92 -18.06
CA TRP A 50 -0.60 -4.77 -18.74
C TRP A 50 -0.99 -4.29 -20.13
N LEU A 51 -0.99 -2.98 -20.38
CA LEU A 51 -1.39 -2.37 -21.63
C LEU A 51 -0.24 -2.32 -22.65
N ASP A 52 0.98 -2.07 -22.17
CA ASP A 52 2.11 -1.73 -23.04
C ASP A 52 3.09 -2.90 -23.28
N THR A 53 3.03 -3.95 -22.47
CA THR A 53 3.92 -5.10 -22.62
C THR A 53 3.39 -6.04 -23.72
N PRO A 54 4.19 -6.42 -24.74
CA PRO A 54 3.80 -7.43 -25.72
C PRO A 54 3.65 -8.82 -25.09
N ASP A 55 2.89 -9.72 -25.73
CA ASP A 55 2.59 -11.06 -25.17
C ASP A 55 3.78 -12.02 -25.16
N ASP A 56 4.84 -11.73 -25.93
CA ASP A 56 6.07 -12.50 -25.99
C ASP A 56 7.14 -12.04 -24.98
N ALA A 57 6.82 -11.03 -24.15
CA ALA A 57 7.74 -10.54 -23.14
C ALA A 57 7.98 -11.60 -22.04
N LEU A 58 9.26 -11.77 -21.65
CA LEU A 58 9.67 -12.66 -20.56
C LEU A 58 9.32 -12.10 -19.15
N VAL A 59 8.71 -10.91 -19.07
CA VAL A 59 8.36 -10.25 -17.82
C VAL A 59 6.96 -10.65 -17.39
N THR A 60 6.83 -11.18 -16.18
CA THR A 60 5.52 -11.50 -15.60
C THR A 60 4.78 -10.23 -15.22
N ARG A 61 3.69 -9.93 -15.93
CA ARG A 61 2.73 -8.88 -15.55
C ARG A 61 2.10 -9.22 -14.20
N LYS A 62 2.04 -8.25 -13.29
CA LYS A 62 1.45 -8.43 -11.96
C LYS A 62 0.02 -7.91 -11.95
N ASP A 63 -0.91 -8.65 -11.36
CA ASP A 63 -2.31 -8.22 -11.26
C ASP A 63 -2.45 -6.85 -10.55
N PRO A 64 -2.99 -5.81 -11.21
CA PRO A 64 -3.24 -4.50 -10.60
C PRO A 64 -4.30 -4.55 -9.50
N MET A 65 -5.26 -5.48 -9.58
CA MET A 65 -6.36 -5.61 -8.62
C MET A 65 -5.89 -5.95 -7.21
N GLN A 66 -4.67 -6.51 -7.07
CA GLN A 66 -4.06 -6.69 -5.76
C GLN A 66 -3.93 -5.37 -4.98
N PHE A 67 -3.64 -4.24 -5.65
CA PHE A 67 -3.54 -2.95 -4.97
C PHE A 67 -4.88 -2.24 -4.83
N VAL A 68 -5.89 -2.58 -5.65
CA VAL A 68 -7.28 -2.15 -5.42
C VAL A 68 -7.82 -2.77 -4.12
N GLN A 69 -7.57 -4.05 -3.89
CA GLN A 69 -7.96 -4.71 -2.63
C GLN A 69 -7.30 -4.06 -1.40
N ARG A 70 -6.02 -3.69 -1.51
CA ARG A 70 -5.32 -2.94 -0.45
C ARG A 70 -5.89 -1.54 -0.25
N TRP A 71 -6.29 -0.87 -1.33
CA TRP A 71 -6.94 0.43 -1.25
C TRP A 71 -8.23 0.34 -0.42
N HIS A 72 -9.09 -0.65 -0.68
CA HIS A 72 -10.31 -0.87 0.10
C HIS A 72 -10.01 -1.10 1.58
N PHE A 73 -8.99 -1.92 1.89
CA PHE A 73 -8.56 -2.11 3.27
C PHE A 73 -8.15 -0.80 3.96
N TYR A 74 -7.38 0.07 3.29
CA TYR A 74 -6.99 1.37 3.86
C TYR A 74 -8.14 2.37 3.92
N ASP A 75 -9.14 2.24 3.05
CA ASP A 75 -10.36 3.05 3.10
C ASP A 75 -11.22 2.69 4.32
N GLU A 76 -11.34 1.40 4.62
CA GLU A 76 -12.13 0.90 5.75
C GLU A 76 -11.40 1.00 7.10
N ALA A 77 -10.13 0.59 7.17
CA ALA A 77 -9.41 0.41 8.42
C ALA A 77 -8.30 1.44 8.65
N GLY A 78 -7.87 2.18 7.61
CA GLY A 78 -6.65 2.98 7.64
C GLY A 78 -6.59 4.01 8.76
N ALA A 79 -7.74 4.62 9.09
CA ALA A 79 -7.84 5.64 10.14
C ALA A 79 -7.47 5.12 11.54
N ALA A 80 -7.63 3.83 11.80
CA ALA A 80 -7.33 3.22 13.09
C ALA A 80 -5.92 2.60 13.18
N LEU A 81 -5.17 2.52 12.07
CA LEU A 81 -3.92 1.78 12.03
C LEU A 81 -2.75 2.50 12.72
N LEU A 82 -2.73 3.83 12.69
CA LEU A 82 -1.71 4.67 13.34
C LEU A 82 -2.28 5.64 14.38
N ALA A 83 -3.55 5.47 14.75
CA ALA A 83 -4.24 6.29 15.74
C ALA A 83 -3.68 6.08 17.16
#